data_AF-A0AA41X8H4-F1
#
_entry.id   AF-A0AA41X8H4-F1
#
_cell.length_a   1.000
_cell.length_b   1.000
_cell.length_c   1.000
_cell.angle_alpha   90.00
_cell.angle_beta   90.00
_cell.angle_gamma   90.00
#
_symmetry.space_group_name_H-M   'P 1'
#
loop_
_entity.id
_entity.type
_entity.pdbx_description
1 polymer ?
#
loop_
_entity_poly.entity_id
_entity_poly.type
_entity_poly.pdbx_seq_one_letter_code
_entity_poly.pdbx_strand_id
1 'polypeptide(L)'
;MTETFEQHEEVLSNEEMEMLMKTVGDGCMHVLRTGQPVIIGLRDFELALMVGQNDFSMQSSLYPLAACVTPEGQLTEPTVPPLFAGRRHFLDVEDFEGYINEEELPSLWPKQSQAFFFTIHLLRTIQLGSI
;
A
#
# COMPACT_ATOMS: atom_id res chain seq x y z
N MET A 1 1.73 36.11 24.46
CA MET A 1 2.47 35.69 23.26
C MET A 1 1.79 34.44 22.80
N THR A 2 1.07 34.53 21.69
CA THR A 2 0.29 33.45 21.11
C THR A 2 1.28 32.54 20.39
N GLU A 3 1.60 31.39 20.99
CA GLU A 3 2.24 30.32 20.25
C GLU A 3 1.19 29.80 19.26
N THR A 4 1.28 30.28 18.02
CA THR A 4 0.68 29.63 16.86
C THR A 4 1.25 28.22 16.80
N PHE A 5 0.50 27.26 17.34
CA PHE A 5 0.58 25.87 16.93
C PHE A 5 0.33 25.87 15.42
N GLU A 6 1.39 25.85 14.63
CA GLU A 6 1.33 25.25 13.31
C GLU A 6 0.98 23.78 13.56
N GLN A 7 -0.31 23.47 13.53
CA GLN A 7 -0.78 22.11 13.31
C GLN A 7 -0.23 21.69 11.96
N HIS A 8 0.99 21.14 11.96
CA HIS A 8 1.40 20.27 10.88
C HIS A 8 0.30 19.22 10.76
N GLU A 9 -0.29 19.09 9.58
CA GLU A 9 -1.33 18.11 9.30
C GLU A 9 -0.73 16.70 9.45
N GLU A 10 -0.69 16.21 10.69
CA GLU A 10 -0.24 14.87 11.07
C GLU A 10 -1.27 13.79 10.70
N VAL A 11 -2.41 14.18 10.13
CA VAL A 11 -3.53 13.31 9.78
C VAL A 11 -3.69 13.28 8.26
N LEU A 12 -4.07 12.12 7.72
CA LEU A 12 -4.45 12.02 6.31
C LEU A 12 -5.61 12.97 5.99
N SER A 13 -5.42 13.81 4.97
CA SER A 13 -6.51 14.62 4.43
C SER A 13 -7.50 13.76 3.64
N ASN A 14 -8.70 14.28 3.40
CA ASN A 14 -9.66 13.59 2.53
C ASN A 14 -9.10 13.40 1.11
N GLU A 15 -8.38 14.40 0.58
CA GLU A 15 -7.77 14.32 -0.75
C GLU A 15 -6.71 13.20 -0.80
N GLU A 16 -5.93 13.04 0.27
CA GLU A 16 -4.94 11.97 0.40
C GLU A 16 -5.58 10.59 0.52
N MET A 17 -6.67 10.47 1.28
CA MET A 17 -7.44 9.22 1.36
C MET A 17 -8.06 8.85 0.00
N GLU A 18 -8.65 9.82 -0.71
CA GLU A 18 -9.19 9.60 -2.07
C GLU A 18 -8.09 9.20 -3.06
N MET A 19 -6.92 9.83 -2.98
CA MET A 19 -5.76 9.47 -3.79
C MET A 19 -5.30 8.04 -3.50
N LEU A 20 -5.19 7.65 -2.22
CA LEU A 20 -4.85 6.29 -1.83
C LEU A 20 -5.89 5.28 -2.35
N MET A 21 -7.18 5.54 -2.15
CA MET A 21 -8.27 4.71 -2.66
C MET A 21 -8.16 4.48 -4.17
N LYS A 22 -8.02 5.57 -4.93
CA LYS A 22 -7.89 5.51 -6.39
C LYS A 22 -6.65 4.73 -6.80
N THR A 23 -5.52 5.02 -6.17
CA THR A 23 -4.22 4.43 -6.53
C THR A 23 -4.16 2.93 -6.24
N VAL A 24 -4.64 2.50 -5.06
CA VAL A 24 -4.75 1.08 -4.70
C VAL A 24 -5.72 0.37 -5.66
N GLY A 25 -6.88 0.97 -5.91
CA GLY A 25 -7.87 0.41 -6.82
C GLY A 25 -7.35 0.25 -8.25
N ASP A 26 -6.69 1.27 -8.79
CA ASP A 26 -6.08 1.24 -10.12
C ASP A 26 -5.00 0.15 -10.21
N GLY A 27 -4.20 -0.03 -9.15
CA GLY A 27 -3.19 -1.09 -9.04
C GLY A 27 -3.80 -2.49 -9.09
N CYS A 28 -4.80 -2.76 -8.23
CA CYS A 28 -5.53 -4.02 -8.23
C CYS A 28 -6.17 -4.31 -9.60
N MET A 29 -6.83 -3.31 -10.20
CA MET A 29 -7.49 -3.45 -11.50
C MET A 29 -6.51 -3.64 -12.65
N HIS A 30 -5.32 -3.02 -12.59
CA HIS A 30 -4.26 -3.27 -13.55
C HIS A 30 -3.91 -4.76 -13.56
N VAL A 31 -3.56 -5.30 -12.40
CA VAL A 31 -3.16 -6.71 -12.24
C VAL A 31 -4.27 -7.64 -12.72
N LEU A 32 -5.53 -7.38 -12.35
CA LEU A 32 -6.67 -8.20 -12.79
C LEU A 32 -6.88 -8.18 -14.31
N ARG A 33 -6.58 -7.07 -14.97
CA ARG A 33 -6.77 -6.92 -16.42
C ARG A 33 -5.61 -7.46 -17.24
N THR A 34 -4.38 -7.28 -16.75
CA THR A 34 -3.16 -7.57 -17.52
C THR A 34 -2.49 -8.89 -17.08
N GLY A 35 -2.78 -9.37 -15.88
CA GLY A 35 -2.05 -10.44 -15.22
C GLY A 35 -0.60 -10.08 -14.87
N GLN A 36 -0.18 -8.82 -15.08
CA GLN A 36 1.18 -8.36 -14.82
C GLN A 36 1.25 -7.68 -13.45
N PRO A 37 2.31 -7.95 -12.66
CA PRO A 37 2.51 -7.26 -11.40
C PRO A 37 2.80 -5.78 -11.64
N VAL A 38 2.44 -4.94 -10.67
CA VAL A 38 2.67 -3.50 -10.68
C VAL A 38 3.29 -3.05 -9.36
N ILE A 39 4.24 -2.12 -9.45
CA ILE A 39 4.83 -1.43 -8.30
C ILE A 39 4.44 0.04 -8.41
N ILE A 40 3.85 0.58 -7.33
CA ILE A 40 3.31 1.92 -7.26
C ILE A 40 3.98 2.66 -6.12
N GLY A 41 4.65 3.77 -6.42
CA GLY A 41 5.25 4.65 -5.42
C GLY A 41 4.21 5.59 -4.83
N LEU A 42 3.96 5.48 -3.53
CA LEU A 42 3.14 6.39 -2.74
C LEU A 42 4.06 7.44 -2.10
N ARG A 43 4.59 8.33 -2.94
CA ARG A 43 5.72 9.22 -2.61
C ARG A 43 5.47 10.10 -1.39
N ASP A 44 4.26 10.64 -1.27
CA ASP A 44 3.89 11.54 -0.18
C ASP A 44 3.89 10.86 1.20
N PHE A 45 3.88 9.52 1.23
CA PHE A 45 3.93 8.71 2.45
C PHE A 45 5.21 7.90 2.57
N GLU A 46 6.17 8.08 1.65
CA GLU A 46 7.40 7.27 1.56
C GLU A 46 7.13 5.76 1.58
N LEU A 47 6.06 5.32 0.92
CA LEU A 47 5.68 3.91 0.79
C LEU A 47 5.72 3.47 -0.67
N ALA A 48 5.87 2.16 -0.90
CA ALA A 48 5.66 1.53 -2.18
C ALA A 48 4.69 0.36 -2.02
N LEU A 49 3.66 0.31 -2.86
CA LEU A 49 2.73 -0.79 -2.97
C LEU A 49 3.10 -1.65 -4.17
N MET A 50 3.36 -2.92 -3.91
CA MET A 50 3.44 -3.94 -4.95
C MET A 50 2.14 -4.74 -4.96
N VAL A 51 1.56 -4.93 -6.14
CA VAL A 51 0.40 -5.81 -6.35
C VAL A 51 0.75 -6.77 -7.47
N GLY A 52 0.47 -8.05 -7.26
CA GLY A 52 0.68 -9.11 -8.24
C GLY A 52 -0.44 -10.13 -8.20
N GLN A 53 -0.40 -11.05 -9.14
CA GLN A 53 -1.28 -12.20 -9.18
C GLN A 53 -0.44 -13.47 -9.12
N ASN A 54 -0.88 -14.42 -8.29
CA ASN A 54 -0.38 -15.77 -8.28
C ASN A 54 -1.57 -16.73 -8.25
N ASP A 55 -1.68 -17.58 -9.26
CA ASP A 55 -2.83 -18.45 -9.51
C ASP A 55 -4.17 -17.66 -9.46
N PHE A 56 -5.07 -18.07 -8.56
CA PHE A 56 -6.39 -17.47 -8.30
C PHE A 56 -6.35 -16.48 -7.14
N SER A 57 -5.19 -15.91 -6.83
CA SER A 57 -5.02 -14.97 -5.73
C SER A 57 -4.34 -13.68 -6.16
N MET A 58 -4.83 -12.58 -5.59
CA MET A 58 -4.08 -11.32 -5.54
C MET A 58 -3.06 -11.41 -4.43
N GLN A 59 -1.84 -11.00 -4.71
CA GLN A 59 -0.80 -10.78 -3.71
C GLN A 59 -0.51 -9.29 -3.64
N SER A 60 -0.31 -8.78 -2.44
CA SER A 60 -0.01 -7.38 -2.20
C SER A 60 1.07 -7.26 -1.14
N SER A 61 1.95 -6.28 -1.28
CA SER A 61 2.99 -6.02 -0.29
C SER A 61 3.29 -4.54 -0.20
N LEU A 62 3.55 -4.06 1.02
CA LEU A 62 3.94 -2.69 1.29
C LEU A 62 5.39 -2.65 1.79
N TYR A 63 6.14 -1.69 1.25
CA TYR A 63 7.54 -1.48 1.56
C TYR A 63 7.80 0.00 1.85
N PRO A 64 8.87 0.34 2.58
CA PRO A 64 9.41 1.68 2.56
C PRO A 64 9.83 2.02 1.13
N LEU A 65 9.50 3.21 0.63
CA LEU A 65 9.81 3.61 -0.74
C LEU A 65 11.30 3.50 -1.06
N ALA A 66 12.16 3.84 -0.10
CA ALA A 66 13.62 3.76 -0.23
C ALA A 66 14.13 2.34 -0.55
N ALA A 67 13.39 1.29 -0.17
CA ALA A 67 13.74 -0.09 -0.50
C ALA A 67 13.42 -0.47 -1.95
N CYS A 68 12.58 0.32 -2.62
CA CYS A 68 12.06 0.02 -3.96
C CYS A 68 12.59 0.99 -5.03
N VAL A 69 13.54 1.87 -4.72
CA VAL A 69 14.03 2.89 -5.65
C VAL A 69 15.49 2.63 -5.99
N THR A 70 15.81 2.49 -7.28
CA THR A 70 17.20 2.38 -7.75
C THR A 70 17.94 3.70 -7.60
N PRO A 71 19.29 3.71 -7.68
CA PRO A 71 20.06 4.97 -7.70
C PRO A 71 19.63 5.96 -8.79
N GLU A 72 19.08 5.46 -9.89
CA GLU A 72 18.54 6.24 -11.02
C GLU A 72 17.10 6.74 -10.78
N GLY A 73 16.50 6.43 -9.63
CA GLY A 73 15.15 6.87 -9.25
C GLY A 73 14.02 5.99 -9.79
N GLN A 74 14.32 4.81 -10.34
CA GLN A 74 13.33 3.89 -10.91
C GLN A 74 12.75 2.97 -9.83
N LEU A 75 11.46 2.64 -9.95
CA LEU A 75 10.85 1.64 -9.06
C LEU A 75 11.31 0.24 -9.45
N THR A 76 11.71 -0.55 -8.47
CA THR A 76 12.15 -1.94 -8.61
C THR A 76 11.63 -2.79 -7.46
N GLU A 77 11.64 -4.10 -7.64
CA GLU A 77 11.27 -5.05 -6.59
C GLU A 77 12.34 -5.02 -5.48
N PRO A 78 11.93 -4.83 -4.21
CA PRO A 78 12.86 -4.76 -3.10
C PRO A 78 13.45 -6.14 -2.77
N THR A 79 14.67 -6.15 -2.21
CA THR A 79 15.33 -7.38 -1.73
C THR A 79 15.19 -7.60 -0.22
N VAL A 80 14.41 -6.74 0.45
CA VAL A 80 14.18 -6.78 1.90
C VAL A 80 12.76 -7.27 2.19
N PRO A 81 12.48 -7.80 3.39
CA PRO A 81 11.12 -8.16 3.77
C PRO A 81 10.17 -6.95 3.74
N PRO A 82 8.89 -7.13 3.35
CA PRO A 82 7.91 -6.06 3.41
C PRO A 82 7.49 -5.70 4.83
N LEU A 83 6.96 -4.48 4.98
CA LEU A 83 6.22 -4.04 6.17
C LEU A 83 4.90 -4.82 6.32
N PHE A 84 4.32 -5.22 5.19
CA PHE A 84 3.12 -6.03 5.13
C PHE A 84 3.14 -6.88 3.86
N ALA A 85 2.72 -8.13 3.98
CA ALA A 85 2.34 -8.94 2.84
C ALA A 85 0.95 -9.53 3.06
N GLY A 86 0.12 -9.47 2.03
CA GLY A 86 -1.23 -9.99 2.04
C GLY A 86 -1.54 -10.78 0.78
N ARG A 87 -2.32 -11.84 0.93
CA ARG A 87 -2.86 -12.66 -0.13
C ARG A 87 -4.37 -12.69 0.00
N ARG A 88 -5.07 -12.63 -1.14
CA ARG A 88 -6.52 -12.77 -1.19
C ARG A 88 -6.95 -13.60 -2.36
N HIS A 89 -7.83 -14.57 -2.13
CA HIS A 89 -8.42 -15.36 -3.21
C HIS A 89 -9.46 -14.54 -4.00
N PHE A 90 -9.52 -14.69 -5.33
CA PHE A 90 -10.46 -13.92 -6.16
C PHE A 90 -11.92 -14.34 -5.94
N LEU A 91 -12.13 -15.64 -5.68
CA LEU A 91 -13.47 -16.21 -5.54
C LEU A 91 -13.98 -16.20 -4.09
N ASP A 92 -13.08 -15.98 -3.13
CA ASP A 92 -13.42 -15.96 -1.72
C ASP A 92 -12.85 -14.71 -1.06
N VAL A 93 -13.75 -13.76 -0.80
CA VAL A 93 -13.39 -12.47 -0.21
C VAL A 93 -13.01 -12.60 1.26
N GLU A 94 -13.49 -13.65 1.94
CA GLU A 94 -13.20 -13.91 3.35
C GLU A 94 -11.82 -14.57 3.54
N ASP A 95 -11.26 -15.15 2.47
CA ASP A 95 -9.93 -15.76 2.44
C ASP A 95 -8.82 -14.70 2.23
N PHE A 96 -8.72 -13.78 3.18
CA PHE A 96 -7.59 -12.86 3.29
C PHE A 96 -6.59 -13.40 4.31
N GLU A 97 -5.38 -13.69 3.83
CA GLU A 97 -4.23 -14.04 4.66
C GLU A 97 -3.21 -12.90 4.61
N GLY A 98 -2.56 -12.59 5.73
CA GLY A 98 -1.47 -11.63 5.69
C GLY A 98 -0.72 -11.52 7.00
N TYR A 99 0.47 -10.95 6.92
CA TYR A 99 1.29 -10.62 8.07
C TYR A 99 1.72 -9.16 8.02
N ILE A 100 2.00 -8.60 9.19
CA ILE A 100 2.58 -7.27 9.35
C ILE A 100 3.92 -7.46 10.07
N ASN A 101 4.97 -6.78 9.62
CA ASN A 101 6.24 -6.74 10.31
C ASN A 101 6.17 -5.76 11.48
N GLU A 102 5.73 -6.26 12.64
CA GLU A 102 5.52 -5.44 13.84
C GLU A 102 6.80 -4.77 14.37
N GLU A 103 7.98 -5.32 14.07
CA GLU A 103 9.27 -4.78 14.51
C GLU A 103 9.60 -3.45 13.79
N GLU A 104 9.14 -3.29 12.55
CA GLU A 104 9.42 -2.10 11.72
C GLU A 104 8.36 -1.01 11.87
N LEU A 105 7.16 -1.33 12.38
CA LEU A 105 6.07 -0.35 12.56
C LEU A 105 6.44 0.88 13.39
N PRO A 106 7.20 0.77 14.51
CA PRO A 106 7.56 1.94 15.31
C PRO A 106 8.45 2.95 14.58
N SER A 107 9.07 2.56 13.46
CA SER A 107 9.90 3.46 12.65
C SER A 107 9.06 4.39 11.75
N LEU A 108 7.78 4.08 11.55
CA LEU A 108 6.90 4.85 10.69
C LEU A 108 6.40 6.11 11.40
N TRP A 109 6.58 7.26 10.77
CA TRP A 109 6.00 8.53 11.25
C TRP A 109 4.47 8.51 11.17
N PRO A 110 3.74 9.35 11.95
CA PRO A 110 2.30 9.21 12.15
C PRO A 110 1.46 9.17 10.87
N LYS A 111 1.79 10.01 9.89
CA LYS A 111 1.06 10.09 8.62
C LYS A 111 1.32 8.89 7.72
N GLN A 112 2.57 8.41 7.67
CA GLN A 112 2.92 7.17 6.97
C GLN A 112 2.26 5.95 7.60
N SER A 113 2.20 5.88 8.94
CA SER A 113 1.46 4.83 9.65
C SER A 113 -0.02 4.80 9.26
N GLN A 114 -0.66 5.98 9.18
CA GLN A 114 -2.05 6.08 8.73
C GLN A 114 -2.22 5.61 7.28
N ALA A 115 -1.36 6.06 6.36
CA ALA A 115 -1.38 5.64 4.96
C ALA A 115 -1.18 4.13 4.82
N PHE A 116 -0.26 3.56 5.60
CA PHE A 116 0.01 2.13 5.66
C PHE A 116 -1.23 1.33 6.08
N PHE A 117 -1.82 1.64 7.23
CA PHE A 117 -3.00 0.92 7.72
C PHE A 117 -4.23 1.12 6.83
N PHE A 118 -4.42 2.33 6.29
CA PHE A 118 -5.49 2.61 5.36
C PHE A 118 -5.33 1.78 4.07
N THR A 119 -4.11 1.72 3.51
CA THR A 119 -3.82 0.91 2.32
C THR A 119 -4.09 -0.58 2.57
N ILE A 120 -3.67 -1.13 3.71
CA ILE A 120 -3.98 -2.52 4.09
C ILE A 120 -5.50 -2.74 4.17
N HIS A 121 -6.22 -1.80 4.78
CA HIS A 121 -7.67 -1.89 4.90
C HIS A 121 -8.34 -1.89 3.51
N LEU A 122 -7.87 -1.04 2.59
CA LEU A 122 -8.35 -1.03 1.20
C LEU A 122 -8.08 -2.35 0.49
N LEU A 123 -6.86 -2.89 0.58
CA LEU A 123 -6.50 -4.18 -0.03
C LEU A 123 -7.37 -5.33 0.49
N ARG A 124 -7.72 -5.29 1.79
CA ARG A 124 -8.64 -6.24 2.40
C ARG A 124 -10.08 -6.09 1.92
N THR A 125 -10.56 -4.85 1.78
CA THR A 125 -11.99 -4.57 1.58
C THR A 125 -12.40 -4.31 0.14
N ILE A 126 -11.45 -4.09 -0.77
CA ILE A 126 -11.74 -3.77 -2.17
C ILE A 126 -12.65 -4.85 -2.77
N GLN A 127 -13.81 -4.47 -3.28
CA GLN A 127 -14.63 -5.42 -4.02
C GLN A 127 -13.98 -5.60 -5.39
N LEU A 128 -13.26 -6.70 -5.56
CA LEU A 128 -12.84 -7.16 -6.87
C LEU A 128 -14.13 -7.62 -7.54
N GLY A 129 -14.65 -6.78 -8.45
CA GLY A 129 -16.03 -6.85 -8.94
C GLY A 129 -16.48 -8.26 -9.31
N SER A 130 -17.75 -8.55 -9.05
CA SER A 130 -18.44 -9.72 -9.58
C SER A 130 -18.27 -9.76 -11.09
N ILE A 131 -17.42 -10.67 -11.57
CA ILE A 131 -17.28 -10.99 -13.00
C ILE A 131 -18.58 -11.67 -13.46
#